data_AF-A0A6A4Q0D4-F1
#
_entry.id   AF-A0A6A4Q0D4-F1
#
_cell.length_a   1.000
_cell.length_b   1.000
_cell.length_c   1.000
_cell.angle_alpha   90.00
_cell.angle_beta   90.00
_cell.angle_gamma   90.00
#
_symmetry.space_group_name_H-M   'P 1'
#
loop_
_entity.id
_entity.type
_entity.pdbx_description
1 polymer ?
#
loop_
_entity_poly.entity_id
_entity_poly.type
_entity_poly.pdbx_seq_one_letter_code
_entity_poly.pdbx_strand_id
1 'polypeptide(L)' 'MQLLSGSVSITHVEDVCRAHVFLAEKESASGRYICCAHNTSIRDLARFLSERYPQYSIPTK' A
#
# COMPACT_ATOMS: atom_id res chain seq x y z
N MET A 1 3.62 22.71 -5.64
CA MET A 1 3.22 21.30 -5.52
C MET A 1 4.02 20.69 -4.39
N GLN A 2 3.38 20.35 -3.29
CA GLN A 2 4.04 19.73 -2.15
C GLN A 2 4.51 18.33 -2.61
N LEU A 3 5.82 18.14 -2.76
CA LEU A 3 6.36 16.78 -2.92
C LEU A 3 5.99 16.03 -1.64
N LEU A 4 5.18 14.99 -1.77
CA LEU A 4 4.98 14.01 -0.71
C LEU A 4 6.33 13.33 -0.48
N SER A 5 7.17 13.90 0.40
CA SER A 5 8.38 13.27 0.91
C SER A 5 8.07 12.14 1.91
N GLY A 6 6.84 11.62 1.88
CA GLY A 6 6.30 10.65 2.83
C GLY A 6 6.24 9.24 2.23
N SER A 7 6.10 8.26 3.12
CA SER A 7 5.84 6.88 2.75
C SER A 7 4.43 6.70 2.18
N VAL A 8 4.30 5.93 1.11
CA VAL A 8 3.04 5.43 0.58
C VAL A 8 2.78 4.05 1.19
N SER A 9 1.69 3.93 1.94
CA SER A 9 1.20 2.65 2.47
C SER A 9 0.33 1.95 1.44
N ILE A 10 0.60 0.67 1.18
CA ILE A 10 -0.08 -0.14 0.17
C ILE A 10 -0.48 -1.47 0.81
N THR A 11 -1.73 -1.88 0.56
CA THR A 11 -2.27 -3.19 0.93
C THR A 11 -3.06 -3.73 -0.24
N HIS A 12 -3.02 -5.05 -0.43
CA HIS A 12 -3.82 -5.69 -1.44
C HIS A 12 -5.32 -5.67 -1.05
N VAL A 13 -6.22 -5.49 -2.02
CA VAL A 13 -7.68 -5.39 -1.75
C VAL A 13 -8.22 -6.61 -1.00
N GLU A 14 -7.76 -7.81 -1.37
CA GLU A 14 -8.15 -9.06 -0.71
C GLU A 14 -7.73 -9.11 0.75
N ASP A 15 -6.55 -8.57 1.09
CA ASP A 15 -6.07 -8.56 2.48
C ASP A 15 -6.92 -7.63 3.35
N VAL A 16 -7.42 -6.53 2.78
CA VAL A 16 -8.37 -5.65 3.47
C VAL A 16 -9.69 -6.38 3.72
N CYS A 17 -10.25 -7.06 2.71
CA CYS A 17 -11.47 -7.86 2.88
C CYS A 17 -11.30 -8.94 3.96
N ARG A 18 -10.18 -9.65 3.96
CA ARG A 18 -9.87 -10.67 4.97
C ARG A 18 -9.69 -10.06 6.36
N ALA A 19 -9.03 -8.92 6.47
CA ALA A 19 -8.87 -8.22 7.74
C ALA A 19 -10.22 -7.81 8.33
N HIS A 20 -11.18 -7.38 7.48
CA HIS A 20 -12.55 -7.11 7.93
C HIS A 20 -13.25 -8.34 8.50
N VAL A 21 -13.23 -9.47 7.79
CA VAL A 21 -13.84 -10.73 8.27
C VAL A 21 -13.19 -11.17 9.58
N PHE A 22 -11.86 -11.20 9.61
CA PHE A 22 -11.09 -11.62 10.79
C PHE A 22 -11.41 -10.78 12.03
N LEU A 23 -11.47 -9.44 11.89
CA LEU A 23 -11.79 -8.56 13.02
C LEU A 23 -13.25 -8.66 13.44
N ALA A 24 -14.18 -8.92 12.51
CA ALA A 24 -15.58 -9.13 12.83
C ALA A 24 -15.82 -10.42 13.64
N GLU A 25 -15.07 -11.48 13.34
CA GLU A 25 -15.19 -12.78 14.03
C GLU A 25 -14.45 -12.83 15.38
N LYS A 26 -13.55 -11.87 15.65
CA LYS A 26 -12.72 -11.88 16.85
C LYS A 26 -13.41 -11.15 18.00
N GLU A 27 -13.95 -11.91 18.97
CA GLU A 27 -14.67 -11.36 20.14
C GLU A 27 -13.87 -10.31 20.94
N SER A 28 -12.55 -10.46 21.00
CA SER A 28 -11.67 -9.53 21.72
C SER A 28 -11.26 -8.30 20.91
N ALA A 29 -11.62 -8.22 19.62
CA ALA A 29 -11.23 -7.10 18.77
C ALA A 29 -12.00 -5.84 19.18
N SER A 30 -11.28 -4.73 19.34
CA SER A 30 -11.88 -3.45 19.70
C SER A 30 -11.01 -2.28 19.23
N GLY A 31 -11.65 -1.13 19.02
CA GLY A 31 -10.97 0.08 18.58
C GLY A 31 -10.59 0.07 17.10
N ARG A 32 -9.42 0.61 16.77
CA ARG A 32 -8.97 0.88 15.40
C ARG A 32 -7.74 0.05 15.06
N TYR A 33 -7.74 -0.54 13.87
CA TYR A 33 -6.63 -1.34 13.35
C TYR A 33 -6.10 -0.72 12.06
N ILE A 34 -4.77 -0.65 11.93
CA ILE A 34 -4.11 -0.31 10.66
C ILE A 34 -3.95 -1.61 9.86
N CYS A 35 -4.50 -1.64 8.64
CA CYS A 35 -4.30 -2.74 7.70
C CYS A 35 -3.32 -2.29 6.60
N CYS A 36 -2.02 -2.47 6.85
CA CYS A 36 -0.94 -2.07 5.95
C CYS A 36 0.02 -3.24 5.72
N ALA A 37 0.17 -3.70 4.47
CA ALA A 37 1.12 -4.76 4.14
C ALA A 37 2.52 -4.19 3.85
N HIS A 38 2.61 -3.11 3.08
CA HIS A 38 3.87 -2.53 2.63
C HIS A 38 3.88 -1.01 2.73
N ASN A 39 5.01 -0.45 3.14
CA ASN A 39 5.30 0.97 3.04
C ASN A 39 6.42 1.16 2.02
N THR A 40 6.25 2.10 1.10
CA THR A 40 7.22 2.41 0.04
C THR A 40 7.34 3.91 -0.13
N SER A 41 8.22 4.37 -1.02
CA SER A 41 8.24 5.76 -1.48
C SER A 41 7.66 5.85 -2.89
N ILE A 42 7.21 7.03 -3.31
CA ILE A 42 6.79 7.24 -4.70
C ILE A 42 7.93 6.91 -5.66
N ARG A 43 9.18 7.21 -5.29
CA ARG A 43 10.37 6.93 -6.10
C ARG A 43 10.62 5.44 -6.28
N ASP A 44 10.51 4.67 -5.20
CA ASP A 44 10.74 3.22 -5.25
C ASP A 44 9.59 2.51 -5.98
N LEU A 45 8.35 2.98 -5.78
CA LEU A 45 7.20 2.51 -6.55
C LEU A 45 7.35 2.82 -8.04
N ALA A 46 7.77 4.03 -8.40
CA ALA A 46 7.99 4.41 -9.80
C ALA A 46 9.08 3.56 -10.45
N ARG A 47 10.18 3.29 -9.74
CA ARG A 47 11.25 2.39 -10.22
C ARG A 47 10.72 0.99 -10.47
N PHE A 48 10.03 0.40 -9.48
CA PHE A 48 9.42 -0.92 -9.60
C PHE A 48 8.46 -1.02 -10.80
N LEU A 49 7.61 -0.02 -10.99
CA LEU A 49 6.67 0.01 -12.12
C LEU A 49 7.39 0.18 -13.47
N SER A 50 8.46 0.98 -13.53
CA SER A 50 9.24 1.17 -14.77
C SER A 50 9.96 -0.12 -15.21
N GLU A 51 10.45 -0.92 -14.26
CA GLU A 51 11.07 -2.21 -14.52
C GLU A 51 10.04 -3.26 -14.95
N ARG A 52 8.86 -3.24 -14.32
CA ARG A 52 7.78 -4.21 -14.60
C ARG A 52 7.03 -3.92 -15.90
N TYR A 53 6.88 -2.65 -16.26
CA TYR A 53 6.13 -2.21 -17.43
C TYR A 53 6.98 -1.30 -18.33
N PRO A 54 8.01 -1.85 -19.00
CA PRO A 54 8.97 -1.06 -19.77
C PRO A 54 8.38 -0.33 -20.97
N GLN A 55 7.17 -0.69 -21.41
CA GLN A 55 6.45 -0.01 -22.49
C GLN A 55 5.95 1.39 -22.12
N TYR A 56 5.91 1.74 -20.83
CA TYR A 56 5.45 3.05 -20.35
C TYR A 56 6.64 3.91 -19.92
N SER A 57 6.64 5.18 -20.33
CA SER A 57 7.64 6.16 -19.89
C SER A 57 7.28 6.68 -18.49
N ILE A 58 7.70 5.94 -17.47
CA ILE A 58 7.44 6.28 -16.06
C ILE A 58 8.59 7.14 -15.52
N PRO A 59 8.33 8.36 -15.00
CA PRO A 59 9.36 9.19 -14.37
C PRO A 59 9.88 8.55 -13.07
N THR A 60 11.21 8.44 -12.92
CA THR A 60 11.85 7.78 -11.76
C THR A 60 12.76 8.68 -10.93
N LYS A 61 12.92 9.95 -11.32
CA LYS A 61 13.82 10.92 -10.68
C LYS A 61 13.07 11.90 -9.78
#